data_AF-A0A550GQ69-F1
#
_entry.id   AF-A0A550GQ69-F1
#
_cell.length_a   1.000
_cell.length_b   1.000
_cell.length_c   1.000
_cell.angle_alpha   90.00
_cell.angle_beta   90.00
_cell.angle_gamma   90.00
#
_symmetry.space_group_name_H-M   'P 1'
#
loop_
_entity.id
_entity.type
_entity.pdbx_description
1 polymer ?
#
loop_
_entity_poly.entity_id
_entity_poly.type
_entity_poly.pdbx_seq_one_letter_code
_entity_poly.pdbx_strand_id
1 'polypeptide(L)'
;VRKLAEYMGIPRELVAKPSTPALWPDQLAEAELGFKYETLDLILYGLERFMTTEEIAQQLGIKKLLIEKVKSRWLAIEHKRRLPLVPKVEYRTVGTDFRLPRHKY
;
A
#
# COMPACT_ATOMS: atom_id res chain seq x y z
N VAL A 1 -3.49 -3.07 -11.16
CA VAL A 1 -2.59 -3.53 -12.26
C VAL A 1 -3.30 -4.39 -13.31
N ARG A 2 -4.10 -5.40 -12.94
CA ARG A 2 -4.78 -6.32 -13.89
C ARG A 2 -5.49 -5.62 -15.07
N LYS A 3 -6.32 -4.61 -14.80
CA LYS A 3 -7.01 -3.84 -15.85
C LYS A 3 -6.08 -3.17 -16.87
N LEU A 4 -4.91 -2.69 -16.41
CA LEU A 4 -3.92 -2.09 -17.31
C LEU A 4 -3.26 -3.17 -18.19
N ALA A 5 -2.96 -4.33 -17.63
CA ALA A 5 -2.40 -5.45 -18.39
C ALA A 5 -3.33 -5.93 -19.51
N GLU A 6 -4.64 -5.98 -19.24
CA GLU A 6 -5.66 -6.29 -20.26
C GLU A 6 -5.68 -5.25 -21.37
N TYR A 7 -5.65 -3.97 -21.01
CA TYR A 7 -5.61 -2.88 -21.99
C TYR A 7 -4.35 -2.91 -22.87
N MET A 8 -3.21 -3.32 -22.29
CA MET A 8 -1.95 -3.46 -23.01
C MET A 8 -1.87 -4.73 -23.89
N GLY A 9 -2.92 -5.58 -23.91
CA GLY A 9 -2.94 -6.80 -24.72
C GLY A 9 -2.09 -7.94 -24.17
N ILE A 10 -1.78 -7.94 -22.87
CA ILE A 10 -1.06 -9.04 -22.24
C ILE A 10 -1.93 -10.32 -22.29
N PRO A 11 -1.34 -11.51 -22.57
CA PRO A 11 -2.08 -12.77 -22.59
C PRO A 11 -2.93 -12.99 -21.33
N ARG A 12 -4.19 -13.39 -21.52
CA ARG A 12 -5.16 -13.59 -20.43
C ARG A 12 -4.66 -14.55 -19.35
N GLU A 13 -3.91 -15.57 -19.75
CA GLU A 13 -3.29 -16.55 -18.84
C GLU A 13 -2.37 -15.88 -17.82
N LEU A 14 -1.64 -14.83 -18.21
CA LEU A 14 -0.75 -14.09 -17.31
C LEU A 14 -1.52 -13.11 -16.43
N VAL A 15 -2.57 -12.46 -16.97
CA VAL A 15 -3.41 -11.51 -16.23
C VAL A 15 -4.22 -12.22 -15.13
N ALA A 16 -4.79 -13.37 -15.46
CA ALA A 16 -5.65 -14.15 -14.57
C ALA A 16 -4.85 -14.98 -13.55
N LYS A 17 -3.54 -15.12 -13.75
CA LYS A 17 -2.67 -15.85 -12.83
C LYS A 17 -2.80 -15.29 -11.41
N PRO A 18 -3.00 -16.15 -10.39
CA PRO A 18 -3.00 -15.71 -9.00
C PRO A 18 -1.62 -15.13 -8.63
N SER A 19 -1.63 -14.08 -7.79
CA SER A 19 -0.40 -13.44 -7.34
C SER A 19 0.32 -14.32 -6.32
N THR A 20 1.58 -14.67 -6.62
CA THR A 20 2.41 -15.55 -5.80
C THR A 20 3.82 -14.94 -5.66
N PRO A 21 4.29 -14.67 -4.43
CA PRO A 21 5.65 -14.17 -4.17
C PRO A 21 6.75 -15.22 -4.43
N ALA A 22 6.38 -16.50 -4.54
CA ALA A 22 7.26 -17.62 -4.85
C ALA A 22 8.46 -17.80 -3.89
N LEU A 23 8.27 -17.48 -2.60
CA LEU A 23 9.31 -17.68 -1.58
C LEU A 23 9.41 -19.15 -1.14
N TRP A 24 8.31 -19.90 -1.25
CA TRP A 24 8.24 -21.36 -1.05
C TRP A 24 7.11 -21.97 -1.91
N PRO A 25 7.06 -23.30 -2.10
CA PRO A 25 6.04 -23.96 -2.92
C PRO A 25 4.61 -23.64 -2.46
N ASP A 26 3.70 -23.49 -3.42
CA ASP A 26 2.25 -23.28 -3.21
C ASP A 26 1.87 -22.01 -2.42
N GLN A 27 2.77 -21.02 -2.34
CA GLN A 27 2.47 -19.74 -1.70
C GLN A 27 1.43 -18.94 -2.50
N LEU A 28 0.36 -18.49 -1.84
CA LEU A 28 -0.63 -17.58 -2.40
C LEU A 28 -0.66 -16.28 -1.58
N ALA A 29 -0.43 -15.15 -2.25
CA ALA A 29 -0.37 -13.87 -1.55
C ALA A 29 -1.71 -13.50 -0.90
N GLU A 30 -2.84 -13.79 -1.56
CA GLU A 30 -4.18 -13.54 -1.02
C GLU A 30 -4.47 -14.38 0.22
N ALA A 31 -3.97 -15.63 0.26
CA ALA A 31 -4.11 -16.50 1.42
C ALA A 31 -3.28 -15.99 2.61
N GLU A 32 -2.06 -15.51 2.36
CA GLU A 32 -1.19 -14.91 3.38
C GLU A 32 -1.74 -13.57 3.91
N LEU A 33 -2.30 -12.74 3.02
CA LEU A 33 -2.93 -11.48 3.39
C LEU A 33 -4.26 -11.71 4.13
N GLY A 34 -4.98 -12.79 3.83
CA GLY A 34 -6.33 -13.05 4.30
C GLY A 34 -7.38 -12.14 3.65
N PHE A 35 -7.02 -11.50 2.53
CA PHE A 35 -7.86 -10.56 1.80
C PHE A 35 -7.68 -10.77 0.29
N LYS A 36 -8.78 -10.63 -0.45
CA LYS A 36 -8.71 -10.46 -1.91
C LYS A 36 -8.17 -9.07 -2.23
N TYR A 37 -7.36 -8.97 -3.29
CA TYR A 37 -6.78 -7.67 -3.70
C TYR A 37 -7.85 -6.64 -4.05
N GLU A 38 -8.95 -7.06 -4.67
CA GLU A 38 -10.07 -6.20 -5.05
C GLU A 38 -10.66 -5.45 -3.85
N THR A 39 -10.81 -6.14 -2.73
CA THR A 39 -11.32 -5.55 -1.49
C THR A 39 -10.26 -4.72 -0.79
N LEU A 40 -9.02 -5.21 -0.75
CA LEU A 40 -7.91 -4.52 -0.11
C LEU A 40 -7.62 -3.17 -0.78
N ASP A 41 -7.63 -3.11 -2.11
CA ASP A 41 -7.37 -1.89 -2.88
C ASP A 41 -8.40 -0.81 -2.55
N LEU A 42 -9.68 -1.17 -2.41
CA LEU A 42 -10.74 -0.22 -2.04
C LEU A 42 -10.59 0.29 -0.60
N ILE A 43 -10.19 -0.57 0.34
CA ILE A 43 -9.92 -0.16 1.72
C ILE A 43 -8.75 0.82 1.76
N LEU A 44 -7.64 0.50 1.08
CA LEU A 44 -6.45 1.34 1.04
C LEU A 44 -6.75 2.69 0.37
N TYR A 45 -7.56 2.70 -0.70
CA TYR A 45 -8.02 3.91 -1.36
C TYR A 45 -8.82 4.84 -0.41
N GLY A 46 -9.69 4.28 0.43
CA GLY A 46 -10.40 5.05 1.44
C GLY A 46 -9.47 5.63 2.49
N LEU A 47 -8.50 4.84 2.99
CA LEU A 47 -7.52 5.29 3.97
C LEU A 47 -6.61 6.40 3.42
N GLU A 48 -6.21 6.33 2.15
CA GLU A 48 -5.40 7.37 1.49
C GLU A 48 -6.15 8.71 1.35
N ARG A 49 -7.49 8.66 1.31
CA ARG A 49 -8.37 9.84 1.30
C ARG A 49 -8.78 10.32 2.69
N PHE A 50 -8.11 9.86 3.74
CA PHE A 50 -8.38 10.24 5.11
C PHE A 50 -9.81 9.92 5.59
N MET A 51 -10.47 8.94 4.95
CA MET A 51 -11.78 8.48 5.40
C MET A 51 -11.65 7.72 6.73
N THR A 52 -12.70 7.80 7.53
CA THR A 52 -12.81 7.02 8.77
C THR A 52 -13.06 5.54 8.48
N THR A 53 -12.71 4.65 9.42
CA THR A 53 -12.92 3.21 9.22
C THR A 53 -14.41 2.86 9.20
N GLU A 54 -15.24 3.67 9.86
CA GLU A 54 -16.70 3.61 9.81
C GLU A 54 -17.26 3.92 8.43
N GLU A 55 -16.82 5.01 7.79
CA GLU A 55 -17.27 5.40 6.45
C GLU A 55 -16.89 4.34 5.41
N ILE A 56 -15.67 3.82 5.48
CA ILE A 56 -15.20 2.75 4.59
C ILE A 56 -16.02 1.47 4.82
N ALA A 57 -16.33 1.13 6.08
CA ALA A 57 -17.16 -0.03 6.42
C ALA A 57 -18.57 0.10 5.83
N GLN A 58 -19.18 1.29 5.94
CA GLN A 58 -20.51 1.58 5.43
C GLN A 58 -20.57 1.51 3.91
N GLN A 59 -19.58 2.08 3.20
CA GLN A 59 -19.55 2.09 1.74
C GLN A 59 -19.30 0.70 1.14
N LEU A 60 -18.42 -0.09 1.76
CA LEU A 60 -18.05 -1.41 1.25
C LEU A 60 -18.96 -2.53 1.76
N GLY A 61 -19.78 -2.28 2.78
CA GLY A 61 -20.61 -3.30 3.44
C GLY A 61 -19.77 -4.35 4.19
N ILE A 62 -18.60 -3.97 4.69
CA ILE A 62 -17.64 -4.88 5.33
C ILE A 62 -17.59 -4.59 6.84
N LYS A 63 -17.36 -5.62 7.65
CA LYS A 63 -17.16 -5.47 9.10
C LYS A 63 -16.00 -4.52 9.38
N LYS A 64 -16.25 -3.48 10.19
CA LYS A 64 -15.23 -2.51 10.65
C LYS A 64 -13.95 -3.18 11.19
N LEU A 65 -14.09 -4.30 11.91
CA LEU A 65 -12.95 -5.05 12.45
C LEU A 65 -11.92 -5.48 11.38
N LEU A 66 -12.38 -5.81 10.18
CA LEU A 66 -11.49 -6.18 9.07
C LEU A 66 -10.71 -4.97 8.56
N ILE A 67 -11.36 -3.81 8.46
CA ILE A 67 -10.73 -2.56 8.03
C ILE A 67 -9.72 -2.09 9.07
N GLU A 68 -10.03 -2.19 10.37
CA GLU A 68 -9.08 -1.89 11.45
C GLU A 68 -7.85 -2.80 11.40
N LYS A 69 -8.02 -4.08 11.05
CA LYS A 69 -6.89 -5.01 10.84
C LYS A 69 -6.00 -4.58 9.67
N VAL A 70 -6.59 -4.11 8.57
CA VAL A 70 -5.83 -3.56 7.43
C VAL A 70 -5.11 -2.28 7.84
N LYS A 71 -5.80 -1.35 8.51
CA LYS A 71 -5.24 -0.08 8.98
C LYS A 71 -4.07 -0.30 9.95
N SER A 72 -4.20 -1.20 10.92
CA SER A 72 -3.14 -1.50 11.87
C SER A 72 -1.91 -2.10 11.20
N ARG A 73 -2.10 -3.04 10.24
CA ARG A 73 -1.01 -3.58 9.43
C ARG A 73 -0.35 -2.50 8.56
N TRP A 74 -1.15 -1.61 7.97
CA TRP A 74 -0.64 -0.51 7.16
C TRP A 74 0.26 0.40 7.98
N LEU A 75 -0.15 0.80 9.18
CA LEU A 75 0.63 1.62 10.11
C LEU A 75 1.89 0.90 10.61
N ALA A 76 1.79 -0.38 11.02
CA ALA A 76 2.94 -1.14 11.54
C ALA A 76 4.08 -1.28 10.52
N ILE A 77 3.74 -1.33 9.22
CA ILE A 77 4.70 -1.51 8.12
C ILE A 77 5.17 -0.16 7.55
N GLU A 78 4.84 0.96 8.19
CA GLU A 78 5.26 2.29 7.73
C GLU A 78 6.78 2.42 7.54
N HIS A 79 7.56 1.77 8.40
CA HIS A 79 9.02 1.75 8.29
C HIS A 79 9.54 1.20 6.95
N LYS A 80 8.80 0.31 6.25
CA LYS A 80 9.20 -0.19 4.92
C LYS A 80 8.96 0.81 3.80
N ARG A 81 8.18 1.87 4.05
CA ARG A 81 7.87 2.95 3.10
C ARG A 81 8.68 4.22 3.36
N ARG A 82 9.52 4.22 4.39
CA ARG A 82 10.40 5.33 4.75
C ARG A 82 11.85 4.88 4.58
N LEU A 83 12.73 5.82 4.28
CA LEU A 83 14.16 5.55 4.37
C LEU A 83 14.53 5.22 5.84
N PRO A 84 15.57 4.42 6.06
CA PRO A 84 16.09 4.16 7.40
C PRO A 84 16.30 5.47 8.15
N LEU A 85 15.91 5.49 9.42
CA LEU A 85 16.12 6.66 10.28
C LEU A 85 17.62 6.86 10.47
N VAL A 86 18.11 8.03 10.08
CA VAL A 86 19.49 8.44 10.29
C VAL A 86 19.53 9.35 11.52
N PRO A 87 20.44 9.14 12.48
CA PRO A 87 20.58 10.05 13.61
C PRO A 87 20.88 11.46 13.10
N LYS A 88 20.15 12.44 13.62
CA LYS A 88 20.37 13.84 13.27
C LYS A 88 21.59 14.36 14.04
N VAL A 89 22.71 14.49 13.33
CA VAL A 89 23.99 14.92 13.90
C VAL A 89 24.06 16.44 14.09
N GLU A 90 23.49 17.18 13.14
CA GLU A 90 23.51 18.65 13.13
C GLU A 90 22.11 19.22 12.89
N TYR A 91 21.97 20.55 12.97
CA TYR A 91 20.71 21.26 12.75
C TYR A 91 20.06 20.96 11.38
N ARG A 92 20.86 20.66 10.33
CA ARG A 92 20.37 20.36 8.98
C ARG A 92 20.96 19.06 8.44
N THR A 93 20.09 18.19 7.92
CA THR A 93 20.47 16.98 7.17
C THR A 93 20.42 17.25 5.66
N VAL A 94 21.53 16.99 4.96
CA VAL A 94 21.63 17.10 3.49
C VAL A 94 20.53 16.26 2.83
N GLY A 95 19.78 16.86 1.90
CA GLY A 95 18.69 16.19 1.19
C GLY A 95 17.35 16.11 1.94
N THR A 96 17.30 16.40 3.24
CA THR A 96 16.05 16.40 4.04
C THR A 96 15.63 17.81 4.46
N ASP A 97 16.55 18.57 5.05
CA ASP A 97 16.25 19.86 5.71
C ASP A 97 16.60 21.09 4.88
N PHE A 98 17.41 20.94 3.83
CA PHE A 98 17.82 22.05 2.97
C PHE A 98 16.66 22.46 2.05
N ARG A 99 15.73 23.26 2.58
CA ARG A 99 14.63 23.91 1.84
C ARG A 99 14.99 25.34 1.43
N LEU A 100 16.22 25.53 0.96
CA LEU A 100 16.67 26.81 0.42
C LEU A 100 16.42 26.83 -1.10
N PRO A 101 15.85 27.89 -1.67
CA PRO A 101 15.73 28.03 -3.11
C PRO A 101 17.12 28.00 -3.75
N ARG A 102 17.29 27.16 -4.79
CA ARG A 102 18.58 26.97 -5.47
C ARG A 102 19.00 28.15 -6.33
N HIS A 103 18.05 29.03 -6.67
CA HIS A 103 18.28 30.24 -7.43
C HIS A 103 18.07 31.45 -6.54
N LYS A 104 19.03 32.37 -6.58
CA LYS A 104 18.80 33.76 -6.19
C LYS A 104 18.07 34.41 -7.37
N TYR A 105 16.97 35.10 -7.08
CA TYR A 105 16.29 35.97 -8.04
C TYR A 105 17.28 36.96 -8.66
#